data_AF-A0A7S4DLL1-F1
#
_entry.id   AF-A0A7S4DLL1-F1
#
_cell.length_a   1.000
_cell.length_b   1.000
_cell.length_c   1.000
_cell.angle_alpha   90.00
_cell.angle_beta   90.00
_cell.angle_gamma   90.00
#
_symmetry.space_group_name_H-M   'P 1'
#
loop_
_entity.id
_entity.type
_entity.pdbx_description
1 polymer ?
#
loop_
_entity_poly.entity_id
_entity_poly.type
_entity_poly.pdbx_seq_one_letter_code
_entity_poly.pdbx_strand_id
1 'polypeptide(L)'
;PLNTNASAARLLRLVRLMRVAKIVRKVPQLQMIIMGLVGGMKSIVYIMILLLLVFYLYAIAGFIFFKANDPWHYGNLGRAMVTLFRCSTMEDWTEIMYVNIFGCDVYPYIYVPANTTSLSGTLMDEHWFCTEPSGNGAISTIFHVSFIVLSALVMMSLFVGAVTMAMTESMDAMKEEGEALQRAKRLEKGKRMAEQMKAQQAAEAEAA
;
A
#
# COMPACT_ATOMS: atom_id res chain seq x y z
N PRO A 1 5.17 31.05 -17.27
CA PRO A 1 3.78 30.53 -17.27
C PRO A 1 3.68 29.17 -17.97
N LEU A 2 3.54 28.08 -17.20
CA LEU A 2 3.19 26.77 -17.74
C LEU A 2 1.85 26.89 -18.48
N ASN A 3 1.90 26.75 -19.80
CA ASN A 3 0.71 26.77 -20.65
C ASN A 3 -0.19 25.60 -20.24
N THR A 4 -1.23 25.89 -19.46
CA THR A 4 -2.20 24.94 -18.92
C THR A 4 -2.83 24.07 -20.02
N ASN A 5 -2.98 24.64 -21.23
CA ASN A 5 -3.48 23.94 -22.40
C ASN A 5 -2.50 22.87 -22.93
N ALA A 6 -1.18 23.11 -22.82
CA ALA A 6 -0.16 22.13 -23.19
C ALA A 6 -0.04 20.99 -22.17
N SER A 7 -0.33 21.25 -20.89
CA SER A 7 -0.38 20.23 -19.83
C SER A 7 -1.64 19.35 -19.97
N ALA A 8 -2.80 19.95 -20.24
CA ALA A 8 -4.04 19.22 -20.52
C ALA A 8 -3.93 18.34 -21.78
N ALA A 9 -3.34 18.86 -22.87
CA ALA A 9 -3.11 18.07 -24.08
C ALA A 9 -2.16 16.88 -23.86
N ARG A 10 -1.16 17.01 -22.98
CA ARG A 10 -0.28 15.89 -22.57
C ARG A 10 -1.03 14.85 -21.73
N LEU A 11 -1.88 15.27 -20.80
CA LEU A 11 -2.74 14.37 -20.01
C LEU A 11 -3.71 13.59 -20.91
N LEU A 12 -4.36 14.24 -21.88
CA LEU A 12 -5.23 13.57 -22.86
C LEU A 12 -4.48 12.54 -23.73
N ARG A 13 -3.19 12.75 -24.00
CA ARG A 13 -2.35 11.75 -24.67
C ARG A 13 -2.07 10.54 -23.78
N LEU A 14 -1.86 10.75 -22.48
CA LEU A 14 -1.69 9.65 -21.51
C LEU A 14 -2.96 8.82 -21.34
N VAL A 15 -4.16 9.40 -21.43
CA VAL A 15 -5.43 8.65 -21.41
C VAL A 15 -5.50 7.59 -22.52
N ARG A 16 -4.82 7.81 -23.66
CA ARG A 16 -4.76 6.80 -24.73
C ARG A 16 -4.01 5.53 -24.30
N LEU A 17 -3.15 5.58 -23.28
CA LEU A 17 -2.51 4.40 -22.68
C LEU A 17 -3.50 3.52 -21.91
N MET A 18 -4.69 4.03 -21.56
CA MET A 18 -5.77 3.21 -20.97
C MET A 18 -6.20 2.04 -21.88
N ARG A 19 -5.89 2.08 -23.18
CA ARG A 19 -6.04 0.91 -24.07
C ARG A 19 -5.22 -0.30 -23.61
N VAL A 20 -4.10 -0.10 -22.91
CA VAL A 20 -3.31 -1.18 -22.30
C VAL A 20 -4.14 -1.91 -21.22
N ALA A 21 -4.97 -1.18 -20.46
CA ALA A 21 -5.92 -1.81 -19.54
C ALA A 21 -7.00 -2.65 -20.24
N LYS A 22 -7.26 -2.44 -21.54
CA LYS A 22 -8.14 -3.33 -22.32
C LYS A 22 -7.46 -4.67 -22.66
N ILE A 23 -6.13 -4.74 -22.72
CA ILE A 23 -5.38 -5.98 -22.94
C ILE A 23 -5.53 -6.92 -21.74
N VAL A 24 -5.63 -6.38 -20.52
CA VAL A 24 -5.93 -7.15 -19.30
C VAL A 24 -7.22 -7.96 -19.46
N ARG A 25 -8.27 -7.39 -20.08
CA ARG A 25 -9.55 -8.08 -20.33
C ARG A 25 -9.49 -9.11 -21.45
N LYS A 26 -8.44 -9.07 -22.28
CA LYS A 26 -8.21 -10.03 -23.37
C LYS A 26 -7.46 -11.27 -22.87
N VAL A 27 -6.78 -11.19 -21.72
CA VAL A 27 -6.01 -12.28 -21.13
C VAL A 27 -6.71 -12.74 -19.85
N PRO A 28 -7.51 -13.83 -19.90
CA PRO A 28 -8.34 -14.25 -18.77
C PRO A 28 -7.51 -14.61 -17.52
N GLN A 29 -6.28 -15.12 -17.68
CA GLN A 29 -5.40 -15.39 -16.53
C GLN A 29 -5.01 -14.09 -15.80
N LEU A 30 -4.69 -13.02 -16.52
CA LEU A 30 -4.33 -11.73 -15.94
C LEU A 30 -5.54 -11.06 -15.26
N GLN A 31 -6.71 -11.18 -15.87
CA GLN A 31 -7.97 -10.71 -15.27
C GLN A 31 -8.28 -11.44 -13.96
N MET A 32 -8.08 -12.76 -13.92
CA MET A 32 -8.31 -13.57 -12.71
C MET A 32 -7.43 -13.10 -11.54
N ILE A 33 -6.14 -12.86 -11.79
CA ILE A 33 -5.20 -12.35 -10.77
C ILE A 33 -5.63 -10.97 -10.25
N ILE A 34 -6.00 -10.06 -11.17
CA ILE A 34 -6.41 -8.70 -10.77
C ILE A 34 -7.74 -8.70 -10.01
N MET A 35 -8.71 -9.51 -10.42
CA MET A 35 -9.98 -9.65 -9.71
C MET A 35 -9.78 -10.25 -8.31
N GLY A 36 -8.88 -11.23 -8.16
CA GLY A 36 -8.49 -11.76 -6.84
C GLY A 36 -7.83 -10.69 -5.96
N LEU A 37 -6.91 -9.90 -6.51
CA LEU A 37 -6.27 -8.79 -5.78
C LEU A 37 -7.29 -7.74 -5.31
N VAL A 38 -8.20 -7.32 -6.20
CA VAL A 38 -9.24 -6.33 -5.89
C VAL A 38 -10.25 -6.88 -4.87
N GLY A 39 -10.58 -8.17 -4.91
CA GLY A 39 -11.42 -8.83 -3.91
C GLY A 39 -10.85 -8.73 -2.49
N GLY A 40 -9.54 -8.90 -2.34
CA GLY A 40 -8.85 -8.77 -1.05
C GLY A 40 -8.65 -7.34 -0.55
N MET A 41 -8.79 -6.32 -1.40
CA MET A 41 -8.51 -4.93 -1.03
C MET A 41 -9.51 -4.32 -0.05
N LYS A 42 -10.76 -4.80 0.00
CA LYS A 42 -11.84 -4.15 0.78
C LYS A 42 -11.49 -4.00 2.28
N SER A 43 -10.80 -4.97 2.87
CA SER A 43 -10.39 -4.91 4.28
C SER A 43 -9.13 -4.09 4.50
N ILE A 44 -8.25 -4.04 3.51
CA ILE A 44 -7.00 -3.28 3.55
C ILE A 44 -7.28 -1.77 3.55
N VAL A 45 -8.35 -1.32 2.88
CA VAL A 45 -8.72 0.10 2.80
C VAL A 45 -8.90 0.74 4.18
N TYR A 46 -9.52 0.05 5.15
CA TYR A 46 -9.71 0.60 6.50
C TYR A 46 -8.37 0.82 7.22
N ILE A 47 -7.44 -0.13 7.09
CA ILE A 47 -6.09 -0.02 7.66
C ILE A 47 -5.31 1.11 6.99
N MET A 48 -5.45 1.27 5.66
CA MET A 48 -4.83 2.37 4.92
C MET A 48 -5.37 3.74 5.36
N ILE A 49 -6.67 3.86 5.64
CA ILE A 49 -7.25 5.09 6.19
C ILE A 49 -6.68 5.39 7.58
N LEU A 50 -6.55 4.37 8.44
CA LEU A 50 -5.91 4.52 9.75
C LEU A 50 -4.46 4.97 9.62
N LEU A 51 -3.68 4.38 8.69
CA LEU A 51 -2.30 4.77 8.42
C LEU A 51 -2.19 6.22 7.94
N LEU A 52 -3.08 6.65 7.03
CA LEU A 52 -3.13 8.03 6.56
C LEU A 52 -3.48 9.02 7.68
N LEU A 53 -4.34 8.62 8.63
CA LEU A 53 -4.62 9.43 9.81
C LEU A 53 -3.38 9.60 10.69
N VAL A 54 -2.62 8.52 10.91
CA VAL A 54 -1.34 8.58 11.64
C VAL A 54 -0.36 9.52 10.92
N PHE A 55 -0.26 9.43 9.58
CA PHE A 55 0.58 10.34 8.80
C PHE A 55 0.14 11.78 8.98
N TYR A 56 -1.16 12.04 8.98
CA TYR A 56 -1.70 13.40 9.16
C TYR A 56 -1.31 14.00 10.51
N LEU A 57 -1.42 13.22 11.59
CA LEU A 57 -1.04 13.68 12.93
C LEU A 57 0.47 13.96 13.02
N TYR A 58 1.30 13.06 12.48
CA TYR A 58 2.75 13.26 12.43
C TYR A 58 3.15 14.40 11.50
N ALA A 59 2.42 14.64 10.41
CA ALA A 59 2.71 15.71 9.46
C ALA A 59 2.50 17.09 10.10
N ILE A 60 1.46 17.25 10.92
CA ILE A 60 1.24 18.47 11.71
C ILE A 60 2.37 18.66 12.72
N ALA A 61 2.72 17.62 13.47
CA ALA A 61 3.80 17.69 14.45
C ALA A 61 5.16 18.01 13.80
N GLY A 62 5.49 17.37 12.67
CA GLY A 62 6.70 17.65 11.92
C GLY A 62 6.73 19.06 11.31
N PHE A 63 5.59 19.55 10.81
CA PHE A 63 5.45 20.95 10.37
C PHE A 63 5.71 21.94 11.51
N ILE A 64 5.27 21.65 12.74
CA ILE A 64 5.50 22.54 13.89
C ILE A 64 6.97 22.50 14.32
N PHE A 65 7.59 21.32 14.39
CA PHE A 65 8.94 21.18 14.94
C PHE A 65 10.06 21.45 13.93
N PHE A 66 9.86 21.11 12.66
CA PHE A 66 10.95 21.01 11.69
C PHE A 66 10.83 21.97 10.52
N LYS A 67 9.71 22.67 10.31
CA LYS A 67 9.53 23.54 9.13
C LYS A 67 10.65 24.58 8.92
N ALA A 68 11.14 25.19 10.01
CA ALA A 68 12.16 26.23 9.93
C ALA A 68 13.53 25.69 9.48
N ASN A 69 13.89 24.52 10.01
CA ASN A 69 15.14 23.81 9.71
C ASN A 69 15.05 23.02 8.39
N ASP A 70 13.90 22.41 8.10
CA ASP A 70 13.69 21.52 6.96
C ASP A 70 12.46 21.92 6.13
N PRO A 71 12.53 23.04 5.36
CA PRO A 71 11.43 23.48 4.50
C PRO A 71 11.14 22.55 3.31
N TRP A 72 12.04 21.64 2.98
CA TRP A 72 11.89 20.75 1.83
C TRP A 72 10.90 19.65 2.20
N HIS A 73 11.10 19.02 3.36
CA HIS A 73 10.25 17.94 3.83
C HIS A 73 9.03 18.43 4.61
N TYR A 74 9.19 19.45 5.46
CA TYR A 74 8.15 19.91 6.40
C TYR A 74 7.66 21.33 6.12
N GLY A 75 8.00 21.93 4.98
CA GLY A 75 7.63 23.30 4.61
C GLY A 75 6.12 23.56 4.49
N ASN A 76 5.34 22.52 4.16
CA ASN A 76 3.89 22.54 4.16
C ASN A 76 3.33 21.15 4.47
N LEU A 77 2.04 21.10 4.83
CA LEU A 77 1.40 19.86 5.25
C LEU A 77 1.40 18.78 4.16
N GLY A 78 1.18 19.15 2.89
CA GLY A 78 1.18 18.20 1.79
C GLY A 78 2.54 17.53 1.57
N ARG A 79 3.62 18.30 1.70
CA ARG A 79 4.98 17.75 1.63
C ARG A 79 5.31 16.90 2.84
N ALA A 80 4.95 17.34 4.04
CA ALA A 80 5.15 16.55 5.25
C ALA A 80 4.45 15.18 5.14
N MET A 81 3.24 15.13 4.58
CA MET A 81 2.53 13.87 4.30
C MET A 81 3.30 12.97 3.32
N VAL A 82 3.84 13.52 2.22
CA VAL A 82 4.60 12.75 1.23
C VAL A 82 5.94 12.28 1.80
N THR A 83 6.63 13.13 2.57
CA THR A 83 7.84 12.78 3.33
C THR A 83 7.57 11.61 4.27
N LEU A 84 6.52 11.67 5.08
CA LEU A 84 6.19 10.60 6.01
C LEU A 84 5.77 9.32 5.29
N PHE A 85 5.12 9.42 4.12
CA PHE A 85 4.89 8.26 3.25
C PHE A 85 6.22 7.63 2.81
N ARG A 86 7.19 8.42 2.32
CA ARG A 86 8.55 7.92 1.98
C ARG A 86 9.21 7.24 3.18
N CYS A 87 9.21 7.91 4.34
CA CYS A 87 9.76 7.36 5.58
C CYS A 87 9.09 6.03 5.97
N SER A 88 7.77 5.90 5.81
CA SER A 88 7.03 4.68 6.15
C SER A 88 7.42 3.47 5.28
N THR A 89 7.94 3.73 4.07
CA THR A 89 8.49 2.69 3.19
C THR A 89 9.95 2.36 3.50
N MET A 90 10.48 2.89 4.62
CA MET A 90 11.88 2.76 5.06
C MET A 90 12.90 3.33 4.08
N GLU A 91 12.49 4.31 3.27
CA GLU A 91 13.36 5.01 2.33
C GLU A 91 13.75 6.38 2.90
N ASP A 92 15.05 6.68 2.90
CA ASP A 92 15.68 7.94 3.30
C ASP A 92 15.28 8.53 4.68
N TRP A 93 14.60 7.76 5.53
CA TRP A 93 14.08 8.26 6.80
C TRP A 93 15.20 8.67 7.77
N THR A 94 16.36 8.02 7.71
CA THR A 94 17.54 8.36 8.50
C THR A 94 18.15 9.68 8.06
N GLU A 95 18.18 9.95 6.76
CA GLU A 95 18.67 11.22 6.18
C GLU A 95 17.80 12.38 6.67
N ILE A 96 16.48 12.22 6.59
CA ILE A 96 15.50 13.22 7.05
C ILE A 96 15.63 13.43 8.57
N MET A 97 15.84 12.36 9.33
CA MET A 97 16.12 12.46 10.76
C MET A 97 17.43 13.22 11.02
N TYR A 98 18.52 12.91 10.32
CA TYR A 98 19.83 13.53 10.53
C TYR A 98 19.86 15.02 10.18
N VAL A 99 19.18 15.44 9.11
CA VAL A 99 18.97 16.86 8.80
C VAL A 99 18.34 17.60 10.00
N ASN A 100 17.39 16.96 10.68
CA ASN A 100 16.69 17.55 11.82
C ASN A 100 17.42 17.36 13.17
N ILE A 101 18.39 16.44 13.25
CA ILE A 101 19.29 16.28 14.40
C ILE A 101 20.41 17.32 14.36
N PHE A 102 21.11 17.42 13.23
CA PHE A 102 22.33 18.22 13.09
C PHE A 102 22.08 19.64 12.61
N GLY A 103 20.94 19.89 11.93
CA GLY A 103 20.64 21.16 11.29
C GLY A 103 20.89 21.13 9.78
N CYS A 104 20.15 21.96 9.05
CA CYS A 104 20.26 22.06 7.58
C CYS A 104 21.58 22.66 7.08
N ASP A 105 22.34 23.32 7.95
CA ASP A 105 23.65 23.91 7.66
C ASP A 105 24.79 22.89 7.83
N VAL A 106 24.64 21.95 8.77
CA VAL A 106 25.65 20.95 9.08
C VAL A 106 25.54 19.72 8.19
N TYR A 107 24.31 19.24 7.90
CA TYR A 107 24.09 18.01 7.15
C TYR A 107 24.06 18.26 5.63
N PRO A 108 25.15 18.03 4.89
CA PRO A 108 25.33 18.60 3.57
C PRO A 108 24.94 17.61 2.47
N TYR A 109 23.69 17.63 1.99
CA TYR A 109 23.25 16.85 0.81
C TYR A 109 22.00 17.41 0.13
N ILE A 110 21.11 18.03 0.91
CA ILE A 110 19.83 18.57 0.44
C ILE A 110 19.89 20.10 0.39
N TYR A 111 20.44 20.73 1.42
CA TYR A 111 20.38 22.17 1.58
C TYR A 111 21.61 22.90 1.08
N VAL A 112 21.37 24.04 0.44
CA VAL A 112 22.41 25.01 0.11
C VAL A 112 22.36 26.19 1.09
N PRO A 113 23.51 26.75 1.48
CA PRO A 113 23.55 27.95 2.31
C PRO A 113 22.78 29.11 1.65
N ALA A 114 22.02 29.88 2.43
CA ALA A 114 21.22 31.01 1.91
C ALA A 114 22.03 32.09 1.16
N ASN A 115 23.35 32.14 1.38
CA ASN A 115 24.26 33.09 0.75
C ASN A 115 24.90 32.56 -0.56
N THR A 116 24.58 31.35 -1.00
CA THR A 116 25.05 30.85 -2.29
C THR A 116 24.32 31.57 -3.43
N THR A 117 25.06 32.42 -4.14
CA THR A 117 24.62 32.95 -5.43
C THR A 117 24.63 31.79 -6.43
N SER A 118 23.55 31.64 -7.19
CA SER A 118 23.38 30.56 -8.16
C SER A 118 24.58 30.50 -9.13
N LEU A 119 25.51 29.56 -8.90
CA LEU A 119 26.55 29.25 -9.87
C LEU A 119 25.88 28.41 -10.95
N SER A 120 25.66 29.01 -12.12
CA SER A 120 24.77 28.54 -13.20
C SER A 120 23.31 28.91 -12.96
N GLY A 121 22.74 29.73 -13.85
CA GLY A 121 21.36 30.24 -13.84
C GLY A 121 20.25 29.20 -14.00
N THR A 122 20.35 28.07 -13.32
CA THR A 122 19.26 27.15 -13.05
C THR A 122 18.55 27.59 -11.78
N LEU A 123 17.25 27.83 -11.89
CA LEU A 123 16.34 28.16 -10.80
C LEU A 123 16.40 27.06 -9.72
N MET A 124 17.23 27.22 -8.70
CA MET A 124 17.08 26.44 -7.46
C MET A 124 15.78 26.94 -6.81
N ASP A 125 14.79 26.05 -6.65
CA ASP A 125 13.55 26.40 -5.94
C ASP A 125 13.87 26.94 -4.53
N GLU A 126 13.13 27.92 -4.03
CA GLU A 126 13.42 28.52 -2.71
C GLU A 126 13.41 27.51 -1.54
N HIS A 127 12.85 26.32 -1.76
CA HIS A 127 12.74 25.27 -0.76
C HIS A 127 14.05 24.54 -0.46
N TRP A 128 15.11 24.78 -1.24
CA TRP A 128 16.44 24.20 -1.05
C TRP A 128 17.36 25.07 -0.17
N PHE A 129 16.90 26.24 0.26
CA PHE A 129 17.67 27.12 1.14
C PHE A 129 17.46 26.75 2.61
N CYS A 130 18.58 26.59 3.33
CA CYS A 130 18.57 26.55 4.80
C CYS A 130 18.34 27.97 5.32
N THR A 131 17.12 28.25 5.79
CA THR A 131 16.74 29.59 6.29
C THR A 131 17.10 29.77 7.76
N GLU A 132 16.75 28.79 8.59
CA GLU A 132 16.93 28.85 10.04
C GLU A 132 17.45 27.50 10.54
N PRO A 133 18.78 27.29 10.61
CA PRO A 133 19.33 26.04 11.12
C PRO A 133 18.98 25.88 12.59
N SER A 134 18.18 24.87 12.91
CA SER A 134 17.74 24.57 14.26
C SER A 134 17.66 23.05 14.48
N GLY A 135 18.84 22.41 14.57
CA GLY A 135 18.94 20.99 14.88
C GLY A 135 18.53 20.69 16.33
N ASN A 136 17.64 19.72 16.52
CA ASN A 136 17.29 19.21 17.85
C ASN A 136 17.37 17.68 17.87
N GLY A 137 18.50 17.18 18.37
CA GLY A 137 18.79 15.75 18.43
C GLY A 137 17.72 14.93 19.15
N ALA A 138 17.24 15.41 20.31
CA ALA A 138 16.28 14.66 21.12
C ALA A 138 14.90 14.60 20.46
N ILE A 139 14.36 15.75 20.05
CA ILE A 139 13.02 15.82 19.42
C ILE A 139 13.03 15.08 18.08
N SER A 140 14.04 15.31 17.24
CA SER A 140 14.14 14.64 15.92
C SER A 140 14.22 13.12 16.07
N THR A 141 15.06 12.61 16.97
CA THR A 141 15.20 11.17 17.19
C THR A 141 13.90 10.55 17.69
N ILE A 142 13.27 11.14 18.72
CA ILE A 142 12.02 10.63 19.28
C ILE A 142 10.92 10.63 18.22
N PHE A 143 10.77 11.73 17.47
CA PHE A 143 9.75 11.85 16.43
C PHE A 143 9.93 10.81 15.32
N HIS A 144 11.11 10.73 14.70
CA HIS A 144 11.32 9.85 13.54
C HIS A 144 11.33 8.38 13.95
N VAL A 145 11.98 8.01 15.06
CA VAL A 145 12.02 6.62 15.52
C VAL A 145 10.63 6.15 15.96
N SER A 146 9.87 6.95 16.71
CA SER A 146 8.50 6.58 17.10
C SER A 146 7.58 6.45 15.88
N PHE A 147 7.70 7.33 14.91
CA PHE A 147 6.97 7.22 13.64
C PHE A 147 7.28 5.91 12.92
N ILE A 148 8.57 5.58 12.76
CA ILE A 148 9.01 4.37 12.06
C ILE A 148 8.53 3.11 12.75
N VAL A 149 8.60 3.05 14.08
CA VAL A 149 8.08 1.91 14.85
C VAL A 149 6.57 1.76 14.64
N LEU A 150 5.81 2.85 14.77
CA LEU A 150 4.35 2.80 14.58
C LEU A 150 3.99 2.42 13.14
N SER A 151 4.63 3.03 12.13
CA SER A 151 4.36 2.73 10.73
C SER A 151 4.73 1.30 10.36
N ALA A 152 5.85 0.79 10.88
CA ALA A 152 6.26 -0.60 10.66
C ALA A 152 5.28 -1.58 11.29
N LEU A 153 4.79 -1.33 12.51
CA LEU A 153 3.79 -2.17 13.15
C LEU A 153 2.48 -2.19 12.35
N VAL A 154 2.03 -1.05 11.83
CA VAL A 154 0.81 -0.98 10.99
C VAL A 154 1.00 -1.71 9.66
N MET A 155 2.14 -1.51 8.99
CA MET A 155 2.46 -2.19 7.72
C MET A 155 2.58 -3.71 7.89
N MET A 156 3.21 -4.17 8.97
CA MET A 156 3.24 -5.59 9.33
C MET A 156 1.83 -6.13 9.61
N SER A 157 1.00 -5.36 10.32
CA SER A 157 -0.40 -5.75 10.57
C SER A 157 -1.22 -5.86 9.27
N LEU A 158 -0.95 -4.99 8.28
CA LEU A 158 -1.56 -5.05 6.97
C LEU A 158 -1.13 -6.31 6.20
N PHE A 159 0.16 -6.65 6.23
CA PHE A 159 0.67 -7.86 5.60
C PHE A 159 0.06 -9.12 6.22
N VAL A 160 0.09 -9.22 7.55
CA VAL A 160 -0.53 -10.33 8.28
C VAL A 160 -2.02 -10.41 7.96
N GLY A 161 -2.74 -9.29 7.97
CA GLY A 161 -4.15 -9.24 7.61
C GLY A 161 -4.42 -9.75 6.19
N ALA A 162 -3.68 -9.26 5.19
CA ALA A 162 -3.84 -9.68 3.80
C ALA A 162 -3.56 -11.18 3.60
N VAL A 163 -2.49 -11.69 4.22
CA VAL A 163 -2.13 -13.12 4.17
C VAL A 163 -3.19 -13.98 4.85
N THR A 164 -3.65 -13.59 6.04
CA THR A 164 -4.69 -14.34 6.77
C THR A 164 -5.98 -14.39 5.95
N MET A 165 -6.40 -13.27 5.33
CA MET A 165 -7.61 -13.27 4.52
C MET A 165 -7.49 -14.19 3.29
N ALA A 166 -6.37 -14.15 2.57
CA ALA A 166 -6.12 -15.04 1.44
C ALA A 166 -6.07 -16.51 1.88
N MET A 167 -5.46 -16.80 3.03
CA MET A 167 -5.42 -18.14 3.61
C MET A 167 -6.82 -18.62 3.99
N THR A 168 -7.62 -17.80 4.68
CA THR A 168 -9.00 -18.14 5.06
C THR A 168 -9.86 -18.41 3.83
N GLU A 169 -9.80 -17.56 2.80
CA GLU A 169 -10.53 -17.77 1.54
C GLU A 169 -10.12 -19.08 0.85
N SER A 170 -8.81 -19.38 0.80
CA SER A 170 -8.33 -20.65 0.23
C SER A 170 -8.77 -21.87 1.03
N MET A 171 -8.82 -21.77 2.37
CA MET A 171 -9.24 -22.85 3.25
C MET A 171 -10.74 -23.11 3.15
N ASP A 172 -11.55 -22.05 3.04
CA ASP A 172 -12.99 -22.16 2.86
C ASP A 172 -13.33 -22.81 1.51
N ALA A 173 -12.64 -22.42 0.43
CA ALA A 173 -12.80 -23.06 -0.89
C ALA A 173 -12.47 -24.56 -0.87
N MET A 174 -11.35 -24.94 -0.23
CA MET A 174 -10.97 -26.36 -0.06
C MET A 174 -12.00 -27.13 0.78
N LYS A 175 -12.59 -26.49 1.79
CA LYS A 175 -13.61 -27.11 2.64
C LYS A 175 -14.90 -27.36 1.85
N GLU A 176 -15.37 -26.38 1.08
CA GLU A 176 -16.56 -26.53 0.24
C GLU A 176 -16.37 -27.62 -0.83
N GLU A 177 -15.21 -27.67 -1.49
CA GLU A 177 -14.89 -28.71 -2.46
C GLU A 177 -14.84 -30.10 -1.80
N GLY A 178 -14.24 -30.19 -0.60
CA GLY A 178 -14.21 -31.42 0.20
C GLY A 178 -15.60 -31.91 0.61
N GLU A 179 -16.47 -31.01 1.07
CA GLU A 179 -17.86 -31.32 1.43
C GLU A 179 -18.69 -31.71 0.20
N ALA A 180 -18.52 -31.03 -0.93
CA ALA A 180 -19.17 -31.37 -2.19
C ALA A 180 -18.77 -32.77 -2.69
N LEU A 181 -17.46 -33.09 -2.61
CA LEU A 181 -16.96 -34.41 -2.97
C LEU A 181 -17.51 -35.51 -2.05
N GLN A 182 -17.56 -35.26 -0.73
CA GLN A 182 -18.16 -36.20 0.21
C GLN A 182 -19.67 -36.40 -0.06
N ARG A 183 -20.40 -35.32 -0.36
CA ARG A 183 -21.82 -35.37 -0.69
C ARG A 183 -22.08 -36.17 -1.97
N ALA A 184 -21.25 -35.97 -3.00
CA ALA A 184 -21.30 -36.75 -4.24
C ALA A 184 -21.08 -38.25 -3.99
N LYS A 185 -20.06 -38.60 -3.19
CA LYS A 185 -19.78 -40.01 -2.81
C LYS A 185 -20.95 -40.64 -2.04
N ARG A 186 -21.61 -39.92 -1.13
CA ARG A 186 -22.79 -40.42 -0.39
C ARG A 186 -23.98 -40.66 -1.31
N LEU A 187 -24.24 -39.75 -2.25
CA LEU A 187 -25.29 -39.91 -3.27
C LEU A 187 -25.02 -41.11 -4.17
N GLU A 188 -23.77 -41.29 -4.63
CA GLU A 188 -23.40 -42.44 -5.46
C GLU A 188 -23.56 -43.77 -4.71
N LYS A 189 -23.11 -43.83 -3.46
CA LYS A 189 -23.30 -45.01 -2.60
C LYS A 189 -24.77 -45.34 -2.37
N GLY A 190 -25.60 -44.32 -2.14
CA GLY A 190 -27.06 -44.48 -1.98
C GLY A 190 -27.74 -45.02 -3.25
N LYS A 191 -27.36 -44.53 -4.42
CA LYS A 191 -27.84 -45.05 -5.71
C LYS A 191 -27.47 -46.52 -5.91
N ARG A 192 -26.20 -46.89 -5.68
CA ARG A 192 -25.72 -48.27 -5.78
C ARG A 192 -26.47 -49.22 -4.84
N MET A 193 -26.70 -48.82 -3.59
CA MET A 193 -27.48 -49.63 -2.63
C MET A 193 -28.94 -49.81 -3.08
N ALA A 194 -29.59 -48.76 -3.58
CA ALA A 194 -30.97 -48.84 -4.06
C ALA A 194 -31.09 -49.75 -5.30
N GLU A 195 -30.13 -49.70 -6.22
CA GLU A 195 -30.07 -50.61 -7.37
C GLU A 195 -29.86 -52.06 -6.93
N GLN A 196 -28.96 -52.31 -5.97
CA GLN A 196 -28.74 -53.65 -5.41
C GLN A 196 -30.01 -54.19 -4.73
N MET A 197 -30.70 -53.39 -3.92
CA MET A 197 -31.95 -53.81 -3.26
C MET A 197 -33.04 -54.15 -4.27
N LYS A 198 -33.20 -53.34 -5.34
CA LYS A 198 -34.16 -53.65 -6.41
C LYS A 198 -33.83 -54.93 -7.15
N ALA A 199 -32.55 -55.15 -7.47
CA ALA A 199 -32.11 -56.38 -8.13
C ALA A 199 -32.34 -57.62 -7.24
N GLN A 200 -32.09 -57.49 -5.94
CA GLN A 200 -32.30 -58.56 -4.97
C GLN A 200 -33.79 -58.90 -4.81
N GLN A 201 -34.66 -57.90 -4.72
CA GLN A 201 -36.11 -58.09 -4.68
C GLN A 201 -36.67 -58.69 -5.97
N ALA A 202 -36.15 -58.29 -7.13
CA ALA A 202 -36.54 -58.87 -8.42
C ALA A 202 -36.15 -60.35 -8.51
N ALA A 203 -34.94 -60.70 -8.05
CA ALA A 203 -34.47 -62.08 -8.01
C ALA A 203 -35.29 -62.95 -7.03
N GLU A 204 -35.66 -62.41 -5.86
CA GLU A 204 -36.55 -63.10 -4.92
C GLU A 204 -37.96 -63.32 -5.48
N ALA A 205 -38.48 -62.34 -6.23
CA ALA A 205 -39.78 -62.45 -6.88
C ALA A 205 -39.80 -63.45 -8.06
N GLU A 206 -38.68 -63.60 -8.79
CA GLU A 206 -38.55 -64.65 -9.82
C GLU A 206 -38.34 -66.06 -9.24
N ALA A 207 -37.88 -66.16 -7.99
CA ALA A 207 -37.65 -67.45 -7.32
C ALA A 207 -38.89 -68.01 -6.59
N ALA A 208 -39.97 -67.23 -6.47
CA ALA A 208 -41.23 -67.60 -5.82
C ALA A 208 -42.32 -67.96 -6.84
#